data_AF-A0A505GWJ1-F1
#
_entry.id   AF-A0A505GWJ1-F1
#
_cell.length_a   1.000
_cell.length_b   1.000
_cell.length_c   1.000
_cell.angle_alpha   90.00
_cell.angle_beta   90.00
_cell.angle_gamma   90.00
#
_symmetry.space_group_name_H-M   'P 1'
#
loop_
_entity.id
_entity.type
_entity.pdbx_description
1 polymer ?
#
loop_
_entity_poly.entity_id
_entity_poly.type
_entity_poly.pdbx_seq_one_letter_code
_entity_poly.pdbx_strand_id
1 'polypeptide(L)'
;MPKITIGLGIVLIVLGVIAWFATAMASVTALIPAFLGLVIAICGVIGIRRPKIGIHIALVVALLGVIGTFMNVLQLGALFAGTAERPAAVIVSTITFVLLIIYIILGIRSFIAARRSPSANLG
;
A
#
# COMPACT_ATOMS: atom_id res chain seq x y z
N MET A 1 -2.23 3.01 -14.22
CA MET A 1 -2.89 3.94 -13.26
C MET A 1 -1.87 4.73 -12.40
N PRO A 2 -0.96 5.53 -13.00
CA PRO A 2 0.16 6.13 -12.24
C PRO A 2 -0.26 7.10 -11.14
N LYS A 3 -1.28 7.93 -11.37
CA LYS A 3 -1.78 8.90 -10.38
C LYS A 3 -2.26 8.24 -9.08
N ILE A 4 -2.98 7.11 -9.20
CA ILE A 4 -3.46 6.34 -8.04
C ILE A 4 -2.28 5.74 -7.28
N THR A 5 -1.29 5.18 -8.00
CA THR A 5 -0.08 4.62 -7.41
C THR A 5 0.70 5.68 -6.60
N ILE A 6 0.89 6.88 -7.16
CA ILE A 6 1.57 7.98 -6.46
C ILE A 6 0.76 8.42 -5.23
N GLY A 7 -0.55 8.62 -5.40
CA GLY A 7 -1.43 9.03 -4.30
C GLY A 7 -1.42 8.05 -3.14
N LEU A 8 -1.53 6.75 -3.41
CA LEU A 8 -1.40 5.70 -2.40
C LEU A 8 -0.05 5.76 -1.69
N GLY A 9 1.04 5.91 -2.45
CA GLY A 9 2.38 6.00 -1.89
C GLY A 9 2.50 7.16 -0.90
N ILE A 10 1.98 8.34 -1.25
CA ILE A 10 1.94 9.51 -0.38
C ILE A 10 1.10 9.23 0.88
N VAL A 11 -0.08 8.64 0.74
CA VAL A 11 -0.94 8.29 1.88
C VAL A 11 -0.22 7.35 2.85
N LEU A 12 0.48 6.35 2.34
CA LEU A 12 1.24 5.41 3.17
C LEU A 12 2.46 6.06 3.85
N ILE A 13 3.14 6.99 3.18
CA ILE A 13 4.19 7.82 3.78
C ILE A 13 3.64 8.62 4.96
N VAL A 14 2.55 9.35 4.74
CA VAL A 14 1.92 10.17 5.77
C VAL A 14 1.44 9.30 6.94
N LEU A 15 0.80 8.16 6.65
CA LEU A 15 0.33 7.21 7.67
C LEU A 15 1.49 6.71 8.53
N GLY A 16 2.59 6.26 7.93
CA GLY A 16 3.75 5.74 8.67
C GLY A 16 4.45 6.82 9.51
N VAL A 17 4.61 8.02 8.97
CA VAL A 17 5.21 9.15 9.70
C VAL A 17 4.33 9.55 10.88
N ILE A 18 3.01 9.70 10.69
CA ILE A 18 2.07 10.02 11.77
C ILE A 18 2.10 8.91 12.83
N ALA A 19 2.05 7.64 12.43
CA ALA A 19 2.11 6.51 13.36
C ALA A 19 3.38 6.52 14.21
N TRP A 20 4.52 6.84 13.61
CA TRP A 20 5.79 6.92 14.31
C TRP A 20 5.81 8.05 15.35
N PHE A 21 5.33 9.25 15.00
CA PHE A 21 5.20 10.35 15.96
C PHE A 21 4.16 10.07 17.05
N ALA A 22 3.00 9.51 16.69
CA ALA A 22 1.93 9.18 17.63
C ALA A 22 2.34 8.11 18.66
N THR A 23 3.33 7.29 18.34
CA THR A 23 3.92 6.31 19.25
C THR A 23 5.18 6.84 19.96
N ALA A 24 5.35 8.17 20.02
CA ALA A 24 6.52 8.82 20.63
C ALA A 24 7.86 8.30 20.08
N MET A 25 7.89 7.98 18.79
CA MET A 25 9.05 7.39 18.10
C MET A 25 9.53 6.06 18.70
N ALA A 26 8.66 5.33 19.40
CA ALA A 26 9.03 4.13 20.16
C ALA A 26 9.65 3.00 19.31
N SER A 27 9.38 2.97 18.00
CA SER A 27 9.99 1.97 17.11
C SER A 27 10.09 2.43 15.67
N VAL A 28 11.25 2.22 15.06
CA VAL A 28 11.47 2.41 13.60
C VAL A 28 10.56 1.50 12.78
N THR A 29 10.09 0.38 13.32
CA THR A 29 9.14 -0.51 12.63
C THR A 29 7.79 0.17 12.35
N ALA A 30 7.43 1.24 13.06
CA ALA A 30 6.22 2.03 12.75
C ALA A 30 6.33 2.76 11.39
N LEU A 31 7.54 2.93 10.86
CA LEU A 31 7.79 3.53 9.54
C LEU A 31 7.66 2.54 8.37
N ILE A 32 7.39 1.26 8.61
CA ILE A 32 7.18 0.26 7.53
C ILE A 32 6.18 0.75 6.46
N PRO A 33 5.00 1.31 6.82
CA PRO A 33 4.08 1.87 5.82
C PRO A 33 4.73 2.98 5.01
N ALA A 34 5.56 3.82 5.62
CA ALA A 34 6.21 4.91 4.92
C ALA A 34 7.27 4.44 3.92
N PHE A 35 8.07 3.42 4.28
CA PHE A 35 9.00 2.81 3.34
C PHE A 35 8.28 2.14 2.17
N LEU A 36 7.21 1.41 2.42
CA LEU A 36 6.36 0.85 1.36
C LEU A 36 5.77 1.96 0.47
N GLY A 37 5.25 3.01 1.10
CA GLY A 37 4.68 4.16 0.42
C GLY A 37 5.69 4.87 -0.49
N LEU A 38 6.93 5.03 -0.03
CA LEU A 38 8.02 5.60 -0.82
C LEU A 38 8.33 4.78 -2.06
N VAL A 39 8.51 3.47 -1.92
CA VAL A 39 8.78 2.57 -3.05
C VAL A 39 7.61 2.60 -4.04
N ILE A 40 6.37 2.54 -3.56
CA ILE A 40 5.17 2.60 -4.40
C ILE A 40 5.08 3.96 -5.12
N ALA A 41 5.34 5.08 -4.44
CA ALA A 41 5.32 6.41 -5.03
C ALA A 41 6.35 6.54 -6.16
N ILE A 42 7.59 6.08 -5.93
CA ILE A 42 8.65 6.06 -6.94
C ILE A 42 8.23 5.22 -8.15
N CYS A 43 7.66 4.03 -7.92
CA CYS A 43 7.15 3.18 -9.01
C CYS A 43 6.01 3.86 -9.78
N GLY A 44 5.16 4.63 -9.09
CA GLY A 44 4.12 5.45 -9.70
C GLY A 44 4.69 6.54 -10.60
N VAL A 45 5.74 7.26 -10.16
CA VAL A 45 6.45 8.27 -10.97
C VAL A 45 7.07 7.63 -12.21
N ILE A 46 7.77 6.49 -12.06
CA ILE A 46 8.30 5.72 -13.19
C ILE A 46 7.17 5.30 -14.14
N GLY A 47 6.01 4.93 -13.58
CA GLY A 47 4.79 4.57 -14.31
C GLY A 47 4.22 5.68 -15.19
N ILE A 48 4.59 6.95 -15.00
CA ILE A 48 4.19 8.05 -15.90
C ILE A 48 4.82 7.85 -17.29
N ARG A 49 6.11 7.52 -17.35
CA ARG A 49 6.85 7.31 -18.61
C ARG A 49 6.81 5.86 -19.08
N ARG A 50 6.82 4.91 -18.13
CA ARG A 50 6.87 3.46 -18.39
C ARG A 50 5.75 2.74 -17.63
N PRO A 51 4.48 2.92 -18.04
CA PRO A 51 3.32 2.45 -17.27
C PRO A 51 3.28 0.94 -17.07
N LYS A 52 3.76 0.14 -18.02
CA LYS A 52 3.80 -1.32 -17.86
C LYS A 52 4.72 -1.72 -16.69
N ILE A 53 5.97 -1.28 -16.72
CA ILE A 53 6.98 -1.68 -15.73
C ILE A 53 6.69 -1.07 -14.36
N GLY A 54 6.48 0.25 -14.30
CA GLY A 54 6.28 0.95 -13.03
C GLY A 54 5.06 0.43 -12.26
N ILE A 55 3.95 0.16 -12.94
CA ILE A 55 2.73 -0.33 -12.29
C ILE A 55 2.83 -1.81 -11.90
N HIS A 56 3.48 -2.67 -12.70
CA HIS A 56 3.67 -4.07 -12.31
C HIS A 56 4.58 -4.19 -11.08
N ILE A 57 5.70 -3.45 -11.05
CA ILE A 57 6.58 -3.44 -9.88
C ILE A 57 5.83 -2.91 -8.66
N ALA A 58 5.08 -1.80 -8.79
CA ALA A 58 4.27 -1.28 -7.69
C ALA A 58 3.26 -2.30 -7.14
N LEU A 59 2.64 -3.12 -8.01
CA LEU A 59 1.70 -4.16 -7.60
C LEU A 59 2.39 -5.34 -6.91
N VAL A 60 3.59 -5.72 -7.37
CA VAL A 60 4.42 -6.72 -6.67
C VAL A 60 4.80 -6.22 -5.28
N VAL A 61 5.25 -4.96 -5.16
CA VAL A 61 5.57 -4.34 -3.88
C VAL A 61 4.32 -4.28 -2.97
N ALA A 62 3.16 -3.93 -3.52
CA ALA A 62 1.92 -3.94 -2.77
C ALA A 62 1.56 -5.35 -2.26
N LEU A 63 1.74 -6.38 -3.08
CA LEU A 63 1.51 -7.77 -2.68
C LEU A 63 2.44 -8.21 -1.56
N LEU A 64 3.73 -7.85 -1.64
CA LEU A 64 4.69 -8.09 -0.55
C LEU A 64 4.29 -7.35 0.73
N GLY A 65 3.80 -6.11 0.61
CA GLY A 65 3.30 -5.33 1.74
C GLY A 65 2.08 -5.96 2.40
N VAL A 66 1.15 -6.54 1.61
CA VAL A 66 0.01 -7.32 2.12
C VAL A 66 0.49 -8.52 2.93
N ILE A 67 1.44 -9.29 2.39
CA ILE A 67 2.01 -10.46 3.09
C ILE A 67 2.72 -10.02 4.39
N GLY A 68 3.52 -8.95 4.33
CA GLY A 68 4.26 -8.44 5.49
C GLY A 68 3.37 -7.88 6.59
N THR A 69 2.21 -7.31 6.24
CA THR A 69 1.25 -6.76 7.21
C THR A 69 0.27 -7.81 7.74
N PHE A 70 0.11 -8.94 7.06
CA PHE A 70 -0.84 -10.01 7.40
C PHE A 70 -0.66 -10.54 8.82
N MET A 71 0.59 -10.74 9.28
CA MET A 71 0.86 -11.27 10.63
C MET A 71 0.34 -10.35 11.75
N ASN A 72 0.37 -9.04 11.54
CA ASN A 72 -0.19 -8.10 12.51
C ASN A 72 -1.73 -8.05 12.42
N VAL A 73 -2.31 -8.24 11.24
CA VAL A 73 -3.77 -8.32 11.05
C VAL A 73 -4.37 -9.52 11.78
N LEU A 74 -3.65 -10.65 11.87
CA LEU A 74 -4.10 -11.80 12.65
C LEU A 74 -4.26 -11.50 14.15
N GLN A 75 -3.61 -10.45 14.66
CA GLN A 75 -3.71 -10.01 16.05
C GLN A 75 -4.91 -9.07 16.31
N LEU A 76 -5.77 -8.82 15.30
CA LEU A 76 -6.97 -8.00 15.49
C LEU A 76 -7.88 -8.54 16.61
N GLY A 77 -7.98 -9.85 16.77
CA GLY A 77 -8.75 -10.45 17.88
C GLY A 77 -8.23 -10.02 19.26
N ALA A 78 -6.90 -10.04 19.45
CA ALA A 78 -6.27 -9.57 20.68
C ALA A 78 -6.43 -8.06 20.88
N LEU A 79 -6.44 -7.28 19.78
CA LEU A 79 -6.71 -5.85 19.85
C LEU A 79 -8.13 -5.57 20.36
N PHE A 80 -9.14 -6.26 19.82
CA PHE A 80 -10.52 -6.12 20.29
C PHE A 80 -10.74 -6.64 21.71
N ALA A 81 -9.98 -7.67 22.11
CA ALA A 81 -9.98 -8.18 23.48
C ALA A 81 -9.22 -7.28 24.47
N GLY A 82 -8.52 -6.24 24.00
CA GLY A 82 -7.70 -5.37 24.85
C GLY A 82 -6.41 -6.00 25.36
N THR A 83 -6.00 -7.14 24.80
CA THR A 83 -4.83 -7.92 25.24
C THR A 83 -3.66 -7.85 24.27
N ALA A 84 -3.77 -7.07 23.19
CA ALA A 84 -2.67 -6.89 22.23
C ALA A 84 -1.47 -6.20 22.87
N GLU A 85 -0.29 -6.81 22.74
CA GLU A 85 0.98 -6.24 23.24
C GLU A 85 1.38 -4.96 22.49
N ARG A 86 1.05 -4.88 21.19
CA ARG A 86 1.44 -3.77 20.30
C ARG A 86 0.24 -3.22 19.53
N PRO A 87 -0.75 -2.62 20.21
CA PRO A 87 -2.03 -2.26 19.62
C PRO A 87 -1.91 -1.28 18.45
N ALA A 88 -1.03 -0.28 18.56
CA ALA A 88 -0.76 0.67 17.49
C ALA A 88 -0.21 -0.01 16.21
N ALA A 89 0.67 -1.01 16.37
CA ALA A 89 1.22 -1.73 15.23
C ALA A 89 0.15 -2.56 14.51
N VAL A 90 -0.78 -3.17 15.26
CA VAL A 90 -1.93 -3.90 14.71
C VAL A 90 -2.84 -2.96 13.91
N ILE A 91 -3.20 -1.81 14.48
CA ILE A 91 -4.06 -0.81 13.83
C ILE A 91 -3.43 -0.32 12.52
N VAL A 92 -2.18 0.16 12.59
CA VAL A 92 -1.48 0.74 11.45
C VAL A 92 -1.23 -0.29 10.35
N SER A 93 -0.87 -1.53 10.73
CA SER A 93 -0.70 -2.62 9.77
C SER A 93 -2.02 -2.99 9.10
N THR A 94 -3.13 -2.98 9.85
CA THR A 94 -4.46 -3.26 9.28
C THR A 94 -4.89 -2.20 8.28
N ILE A 95 -4.70 -0.91 8.60
CA ILE A 95 -4.98 0.18 7.65
C ILE A 95 -4.12 0.02 6.39
N THR A 96 -2.82 -0.23 6.57
CA THR A 96 -1.88 -0.44 5.46
C THR A 96 -2.32 -1.63 4.59
N PHE A 97 -2.66 -2.76 5.22
CA PHE A 97 -3.14 -3.96 4.56
C PHE A 97 -4.37 -3.68 3.69
N VAL A 98 -5.38 -3.02 4.25
CA VAL A 98 -6.62 -2.68 3.53
C VAL A 98 -6.33 -1.76 2.34
N LEU A 99 -5.51 -0.72 2.52
CA LEU A 99 -5.15 0.20 1.44
C LEU A 99 -4.42 -0.52 0.29
N LEU A 100 -3.50 -1.43 0.61
CA LEU A 100 -2.77 -2.22 -0.38
C LEU A 100 -3.69 -3.19 -1.13
N ILE A 101 -4.62 -3.86 -0.43
CA ILE A 101 -5.62 -4.72 -1.07
C ILE A 101 -6.50 -3.93 -2.03
N ILE A 102 -7.01 -2.77 -1.61
CA ILE A 102 -7.80 -1.88 -2.47
C ILE A 102 -7.00 -1.52 -3.73
N TYR A 103 -5.73 -1.14 -3.57
CA TYR A 103 -4.87 -0.81 -4.69
C TYR A 103 -4.66 -1.97 -5.67
N ILE A 104 -4.43 -3.19 -5.15
CA ILE A 104 -4.28 -4.39 -5.98
C ILE A 104 -5.57 -4.65 -6.78
N ILE A 105 -6.73 -4.56 -6.13
CA ILE A 105 -8.04 -4.73 -6.80
C ILE A 105 -8.21 -3.68 -7.92
N LEU A 106 -7.92 -2.42 -7.65
CA LEU A 106 -7.97 -1.35 -8.66
C LEU A 106 -7.00 -1.62 -9.82
N GLY A 107 -5.81 -2.17 -9.53
CA GLY A 107 -4.85 -2.56 -10.55
C GLY A 107 -5.31 -3.67 -11.46
N ILE A 108 -5.85 -4.74 -10.88
CA ILE A 108 -6.44 -5.84 -11.64
C ILE A 108 -7.57 -5.32 -12.52
N ARG A 109 -8.47 -4.49 -11.98
CA ARG A 109 -9.56 -3.87 -12.76
C ARG A 109 -9.03 -3.01 -13.91
N SER A 110 -8.00 -2.20 -13.66
CA SER A 110 -7.36 -1.37 -14.69
C SER A 110 -6.74 -2.21 -15.81
N PHE A 111 -6.13 -3.35 -15.50
CA PHE A 111 -5.57 -4.25 -16.52
C PHE A 111 -6.64 -4.97 -17.33
N ILE A 112 -7.72 -5.43 -16.67
CA ILE A 112 -8.85 -6.06 -17.36
C ILE A 112 -9.50 -5.05 -18.32
N ALA A 113 -9.72 -3.81 -17.89
CA ALA A 113 -10.27 -2.75 -18.74
C ALA A 113 -9.39 -2.49 -19.97
N ALA A 114 -8.07 -2.40 -19.79
CA ALA A 114 -7.13 -2.22 -20.90
C ALA A 114 -7.12 -3.40 -21.89
N ARG A 115 -7.45 -4.63 -21.45
CA ARG A 115 -7.58 -5.80 -22.32
C ARG A 115 -8.93 -5.86 -23.05
N ARG A 116 -10.00 -5.32 -22.45
CA ARG A 116 -11.36 -5.34 -23.02
C ARG A 116 -11.61 -4.25 -24.05
N SER A 117 -10.75 -3.25 -24.16
CA SER A 117 -10.83 -2.21 -25.20
C SER A 117 -9.61 -2.22 -26.13
N PRO A 118 -9.56 -3.10 -27.14
CA PRO A 118 -8.58 -3.01 -28.23
C PRO A 118 -8.76 -1.79 -29.17
N SER A 119 -9.90 -1.10 -29.14
CA SER A 119 -10.35 -0.15 -30.18
C SER A 119 -10.27 1.34 -29.81
N ALA A 120 -9.18 1.78 -29.18
CA ALA A 120 -8.91 3.21 -28.94
C ALA A 120 -7.67 3.75 -29.70
N ASN A 121 -7.19 3.02 -30.72
CA ASN A 121 -6.10 3.43 -31.61
C ASN A 121 -6.59 3.75 -33.04
N LEU A 122 -7.81 4.27 -33.19
CA LEU A 122 -8.29 4.90 -34.43
C LEU A 122 -8.86 6.26 -34.07
N GLY A 123 -8.00 7.28 -34.16
CA GLY A 123 -8.31 8.69 -33.92
C GLY A 123 -7.08 9.52 -34.24
#